data_AF-A0A1E7LVE9-F1
#
_entry.id   AF-A0A1E7LVE9-F1
#
_cell.length_a   1.000
_cell.length_b   1.000
_cell.length_c   1.000
_cell.angle_alpha   90.00
_cell.angle_beta   90.00
_cell.angle_gamma   90.00
#
_symmetry.space_group_name_H-M   'P 1'
#
loop_
_entity.id
_entity.type
_entity.pdbx_description
1 polymer ?
#
loop_
_entity_poly.entity_id
_entity_poly.type
_entity_poly.pdbx_seq_one_letter_code
_entity_poly.pdbx_strand_id
1 'polypeptide(L)'
;MPRTQISSRARTYALYTGAPRQVACDVVAGLPRHAPLIPAPVHQTQLLLESEAFYRILSYQRDFFEFPFGIRYVQPTAEGIRLDLESTASVDGLLAALLPGRVTVGTGEDEIQGLNGVRITARTDRGIELRRLGQPTSIRLTGVSRRAFQKAEAALAERTCDIGGEASWRAGDTWTADERRWEDERQPLTYESTWRQAAWLPSGLLRRLGLLHTVAVPHVVTGHESRLGEWWILELDHASDTGLRRAELVQALTDPEHGLPLELRGHRDLIPGEGLGLVLLKSPDGSAALQLRYDRFDYPVKEERAEMFAAIRRRISAVTGEALLPPMPGCSATG
;
A
#
# COMPACT_ATOMS: atom_id res chain seq x y z
N MET A 1 4.06 31.65 2.13
CA MET A 1 5.40 31.05 1.96
C MET A 1 6.05 31.58 0.68
N PRO A 2 7.38 31.72 0.61
CA PRO A 2 8.08 32.02 -0.64
C PRO A 2 7.85 30.91 -1.69
N ARG A 3 7.76 31.27 -2.98
CA ARG A 3 7.46 30.33 -4.09
C ARG A 3 8.47 29.18 -4.20
N THR A 4 9.74 29.44 -3.87
CA THR A 4 10.82 28.45 -3.85
C THR A 4 10.65 27.40 -2.75
N GLN A 5 10.15 27.79 -1.57
CA GLN A 5 9.88 26.88 -0.45
C GLN A 5 8.71 25.94 -0.76
N ILE A 6 7.64 26.44 -1.39
CA ILE A 6 6.50 25.63 -1.84
C ILE A 6 6.97 24.60 -2.87
N SER A 7 7.78 25.03 -3.86
CA SER A 7 8.27 24.12 -4.90
C SER A 7 9.15 23.00 -4.34
N SER A 8 9.98 23.28 -3.32
CA SER A 8 10.81 22.26 -2.68
C SER A 8 9.95 21.26 -1.90
N ARG A 9 9.06 21.75 -1.02
CA ARG A 9 8.13 20.91 -0.26
C ARG A 9 7.22 20.06 -1.15
N ALA A 10 6.74 20.62 -2.27
CA ALA A 10 5.92 19.88 -3.23
C ALA A 10 6.72 18.76 -3.92
N ARG A 11 8.02 18.99 -4.21
CA ARG A 11 8.89 17.93 -4.74
C ARG A 11 9.06 16.79 -3.75
N THR A 12 9.29 17.10 -2.47
CA THR A 12 9.37 16.09 -1.41
C THR A 12 8.04 15.34 -1.24
N TYR A 13 6.92 16.05 -1.21
CA TYR A 13 5.60 15.42 -1.14
C TYR A 13 5.38 14.46 -2.32
N ALA A 14 5.67 14.90 -3.55
CA ALA A 14 5.56 14.08 -4.75
C ALA A 14 6.47 12.84 -4.69
N LEU A 15 7.69 12.97 -4.16
CA LEU A 15 8.61 11.84 -3.98
C LEU A 15 7.98 10.74 -3.13
N TYR A 16 7.48 11.08 -1.95
CA TYR A 16 6.97 10.07 -1.01
C TYR A 16 5.59 9.53 -1.38
N THR A 17 4.75 10.33 -2.03
CA THR A 17 3.36 9.98 -2.29
C THR A 17 3.08 9.53 -3.73
N GLY A 18 4.00 9.83 -4.66
CA GLY A 18 3.80 9.63 -6.10
C GLY A 18 2.95 10.72 -6.75
N ALA A 19 2.48 11.71 -5.98
CA ALA A 19 1.51 12.68 -6.46
C ALA A 19 2.06 13.50 -7.64
N PRO A 20 1.27 13.72 -8.71
CA PRO A 20 1.63 14.61 -9.79
C PRO A 20 1.98 16.01 -9.27
N ARG A 21 2.90 16.70 -9.94
CA ARG A 21 3.43 18.01 -9.49
C ARG A 21 2.33 19.01 -9.12
N GLN A 22 1.28 19.13 -9.94
CA GLN A 22 0.19 20.05 -9.66
C GLN A 22 -0.54 19.68 -8.36
N VAL A 23 -0.87 18.41 -8.20
CA VAL A 23 -1.50 17.88 -6.98
C VAL A 23 -0.63 18.13 -5.75
N ALA A 24 0.67 17.87 -5.85
CA ALA A 24 1.62 18.13 -4.77
C ALA A 24 1.71 19.63 -4.41
N CYS A 25 1.74 20.51 -5.42
CA CYS A 25 1.71 21.95 -5.21
C CYS A 25 0.42 22.39 -4.49
N ASP A 26 -0.74 21.89 -4.93
CA ASP A 26 -2.04 22.24 -4.36
C ASP A 26 -2.15 21.81 -2.89
N VAL A 27 -1.71 20.57 -2.59
CA VAL A 27 -1.67 20.06 -1.21
C VAL A 27 -0.74 20.92 -0.35
N VAL A 28 0.50 21.15 -0.80
CA VAL A 28 1.48 21.92 -0.02
C VAL A 28 1.07 23.37 0.17
N ALA A 29 0.40 23.98 -0.81
CA ALA A 29 -0.14 25.33 -0.69
C ALA A 29 -1.26 25.43 0.35
N GLY A 30 -2.05 24.37 0.54
CA GLY A 30 -3.10 24.29 1.55
C GLY A 30 -2.60 23.93 2.96
N LEU A 31 -1.36 23.46 3.11
CA LEU A 31 -0.82 23.04 4.41
C LEU A 31 -0.25 24.22 5.22
N PRO A 32 -0.41 24.22 6.56
CA PRO A 32 0.32 25.11 7.44
C PRO A 32 1.84 24.96 7.27
N ARG A 33 2.59 26.04 7.57
CA ARG A 33 4.02 26.12 7.22
C ARG A 33 4.89 25.01 7.80
N HIS A 34 4.56 24.55 8.99
CA HIS A 34 5.29 23.52 9.73
C HIS A 34 4.50 22.22 9.86
N ALA A 35 3.37 22.09 9.16
CA ALA A 35 2.64 20.83 9.15
C ALA A 35 3.49 19.74 8.46
N PRO A 36 3.43 18.49 8.96
CA PRO A 36 4.07 17.36 8.31
C PRO A 36 3.51 17.19 6.89
N LEU A 37 4.39 16.92 5.93
CA LEU A 37 3.98 16.66 4.54
C LEU A 37 3.19 15.35 4.42
N ILE A 38 3.54 14.38 5.25
CA ILE A 38 2.93 13.06 5.31
C ILE A 38 2.44 12.92 6.75
N PRO A 39 1.26 13.46 7.10
CA PRO A 39 0.75 13.38 8.45
C PRO A 39 0.58 11.92 8.88
N ALA A 40 0.65 11.65 10.19
CA ALA A 40 0.13 10.41 10.75
C ALA A 40 -1.40 10.50 10.88
N PRO A 41 -2.13 9.36 10.91
CA PRO A 41 -3.54 9.37 11.28
C PRO A 41 -3.76 9.99 12.66
N VAL A 42 -4.76 10.84 12.82
CA VAL A 42 -5.12 11.45 14.13
C VAL A 42 -5.87 10.46 15.04
N HIS A 43 -6.57 9.49 14.45
CA HIS A 43 -7.32 8.47 15.17
C HIS A 43 -6.63 7.11 15.02
N GLN A 44 -6.51 6.38 16.14
CA GLN A 44 -5.99 5.02 16.14
C GLN A 44 -6.81 4.08 15.23
N THR A 45 -8.13 4.29 15.13
CA THR A 45 -9.01 3.52 14.25
C THR A 45 -8.66 3.70 12.78
N GLN A 46 -8.25 4.89 12.36
CA GLN A 46 -7.80 5.14 10.98
C GLN A 46 -6.45 4.47 10.71
N LEU A 47 -5.53 4.52 11.68
CA LEU A 47 -4.24 3.81 11.60
C LEU A 47 -4.43 2.29 11.44
N LEU A 48 -5.34 1.71 12.22
CA LEU A 48 -5.68 0.28 12.10
C LEU A 48 -6.32 -0.05 10.75
N LEU A 49 -7.29 0.76 10.30
CA LEU A 49 -7.93 0.55 8.99
C LEU A 49 -6.91 0.59 7.86
N GLU A 50 -5.97 1.54 7.86
CA GLU A 50 -4.92 1.63 6.84
C GLU A 50 -3.95 0.44 6.90
N SER A 51 -3.61 -0.03 8.10
CA SER A 51 -2.79 -1.23 8.29
C SER A 51 -3.44 -2.47 7.68
N GLU A 52 -4.71 -2.70 7.96
CA GLU A 52 -5.48 -3.81 7.40
C GLU A 52 -5.69 -3.67 5.89
N ALA A 53 -5.95 -2.44 5.42
CA ALA A 53 -6.08 -2.17 4.00
C ALA A 53 -4.78 -2.50 3.27
N PHE A 54 -3.62 -2.14 3.83
CA PHE A 54 -2.33 -2.49 3.24
C PHE A 54 -2.12 -4.01 3.21
N TYR A 55 -2.44 -4.73 4.29
CA TYR A 55 -2.42 -6.21 4.31
C TYR A 55 -3.25 -6.82 3.18
N ARG A 56 -4.49 -6.33 3.01
CA ARG A 56 -5.39 -6.79 1.95
C ARG A 56 -4.85 -6.44 0.56
N ILE A 57 -4.29 -5.25 0.38
CA ILE A 57 -3.66 -4.83 -0.88
C ILE A 57 -2.54 -5.80 -1.26
N LEU A 58 -1.62 -6.12 -0.35
CA LEU A 58 -0.53 -7.08 -0.62
C LEU A 58 -1.05 -8.48 -1.01
N SER A 59 -2.19 -8.87 -0.42
CA SER A 59 -2.77 -10.20 -0.64
C SER A 59 -3.54 -10.31 -1.96
N TYR A 60 -4.22 -9.24 -2.38
CA TYR A 60 -5.14 -9.25 -3.53
C TYR A 60 -4.56 -8.61 -4.80
N GLN A 61 -3.59 -7.70 -4.69
CA GLN A 61 -2.98 -7.01 -5.83
C GLN A 61 -1.68 -7.68 -6.26
N ARG A 62 -1.75 -8.98 -6.56
CA ARG A 62 -0.60 -9.79 -7.01
C ARG A 62 -0.45 -9.87 -8.53
N ASP A 63 -1.18 -9.04 -9.27
CA ASP A 63 -1.03 -8.94 -10.73
C ASP A 63 0.00 -7.87 -11.11
N PHE A 64 0.33 -7.81 -12.38
CA PHE A 64 1.19 -6.78 -12.94
C PHE A 64 0.36 -5.51 -13.15
N PHE A 65 0.92 -4.38 -12.71
CA PHE A 65 0.35 -3.06 -12.84
C PHE A 65 1.44 -2.08 -13.31
N GLU A 66 1.05 -0.98 -13.94
CA GLU A 66 2.03 0.05 -14.28
C GLU A 66 2.64 0.59 -12.98
N PHE A 67 1.81 0.97 -12.01
CA PHE A 67 2.17 1.46 -10.68
C PHE A 67 1.99 0.36 -9.63
N PRO A 68 2.84 0.30 -8.59
CA PRO A 68 2.74 -0.71 -7.52
C PRO A 68 1.31 -0.85 -6.98
N PHE A 69 0.80 -2.09 -7.02
CA PHE A 69 -0.56 -2.46 -6.58
C PHE A 69 -1.71 -1.74 -7.33
N GLY A 70 -1.45 -1.20 -8.51
CA GLY A 70 -2.42 -0.44 -9.29
C GLY A 70 -2.76 0.94 -8.71
N ILE A 71 -1.91 1.46 -7.80
CA ILE A 71 -2.09 2.75 -7.15
C ILE A 71 -1.04 3.73 -7.70
N ARG A 72 -1.51 4.69 -8.50
CA ARG A 72 -0.68 5.72 -9.13
C ARG A 72 -0.05 6.63 -8.09
N TYR A 73 -0.84 7.10 -7.13
CA TYR A 73 -0.35 7.91 -6.01
C TYR A 73 -1.30 7.88 -4.83
N VAL A 74 -0.81 8.31 -3.69
CA VAL A 74 -1.60 8.46 -2.46
C VAL A 74 -1.70 9.94 -2.06
N GLN A 75 -2.77 10.32 -1.36
CA GLN A 75 -2.85 11.62 -0.70
C GLN A 75 -3.27 11.42 0.76
N PRO A 76 -2.31 11.34 1.70
CA PRO A 76 -2.61 11.22 3.11
C PRO A 76 -3.10 12.55 3.69
N THR A 77 -4.10 12.47 4.58
CA THR A 77 -4.48 13.55 5.51
C THR A 77 -4.46 13.00 6.94
N ALA A 78 -4.66 13.85 7.95
CA ALA A 78 -4.71 13.36 9.33
C ALA A 78 -5.96 12.49 9.57
N GLU A 79 -7.04 12.75 8.85
CA GLU A 79 -8.36 12.12 9.02
C GLU A 79 -8.55 10.88 8.13
N GLY A 80 -7.72 10.70 7.10
CA GLY A 80 -7.85 9.58 6.19
C GLY A 80 -6.80 9.53 5.11
N ILE A 81 -7.05 8.70 4.10
CA ILE A 81 -6.16 8.56 2.94
C ILE A 81 -6.98 8.50 1.65
N ARG A 82 -6.41 9.05 0.58
CA ARG A 82 -6.93 8.87 -0.78
C ARG A 82 -5.93 8.06 -1.61
N LEU A 83 -6.44 7.10 -2.37
CA LEU A 83 -5.70 6.26 -3.30
C LEU A 83 -6.16 6.58 -4.72
N ASP A 84 -5.26 7.07 -5.57
CA ASP A 84 -5.54 7.29 -6.99
C ASP A 84 -5.18 6.02 -7.77
N LEU A 85 -6.19 5.42 -8.40
CA LEU A 85 -6.06 4.13 -9.08
C LEU A 85 -5.75 4.34 -10.56
N GLU A 86 -4.88 3.49 -11.10
CA GLU A 86 -4.42 3.64 -12.49
C GLU A 86 -5.46 3.18 -13.53
N SER A 87 -6.26 2.17 -13.21
CA SER A 87 -7.09 1.46 -14.19
C SER A 87 -8.34 0.83 -13.57
N THR A 88 -9.23 0.33 -14.43
CA THR A 88 -10.43 -0.41 -14.00
C THR A 88 -10.06 -1.75 -13.35
N ALA A 89 -9.00 -2.43 -13.84
CA ALA A 89 -8.52 -3.67 -13.24
C ALA A 89 -8.03 -3.47 -11.80
N SER A 90 -7.35 -2.35 -11.54
CA SER A 90 -6.92 -1.98 -10.19
C SER A 90 -8.13 -1.79 -9.26
N VAL A 91 -9.20 -1.15 -9.75
CA VAL A 91 -10.44 -0.96 -8.98
C VAL A 91 -11.10 -2.31 -8.67
N ASP A 92 -11.20 -3.21 -9.64
CA ASP A 92 -11.79 -4.54 -9.43
C ASP A 92 -11.09 -5.29 -8.29
N GLY A 93 -9.75 -5.33 -8.32
CA GLY A 93 -8.95 -5.96 -7.27
C GLY A 93 -9.06 -5.26 -5.92
N LEU A 94 -9.04 -3.92 -5.89
CA LEU A 94 -9.11 -3.15 -4.64
C LEU A 94 -10.49 -3.24 -3.98
N LEU A 95 -11.58 -3.24 -4.76
CA LEU A 95 -12.91 -3.44 -4.19
C LEU A 95 -13.06 -4.84 -3.61
N ALA A 96 -12.56 -5.87 -4.30
CA ALA A 96 -12.56 -7.24 -3.78
C ALA A 96 -11.71 -7.38 -2.50
N ALA A 97 -10.61 -6.64 -2.40
CA ALA A 97 -9.73 -6.64 -1.24
C ALA A 97 -10.34 -5.91 -0.02
N LEU A 98 -11.12 -4.85 -0.24
CA LEU A 98 -11.56 -3.94 0.82
C LEU A 98 -13.02 -4.13 1.25
N LEU A 99 -13.94 -4.48 0.33
CA LEU A 99 -15.37 -4.56 0.65
C LEU A 99 -15.72 -5.91 1.29
N PRO A 100 -16.44 -5.93 2.43
CA PRO A 100 -16.74 -7.16 3.14
C PRO A 100 -17.82 -8.00 2.47
N GLY A 101 -17.52 -9.26 2.18
CA GLY A 101 -18.47 -10.23 1.64
C GLY A 101 -18.41 -11.56 2.37
N ARG A 102 -19.57 -12.13 2.69
CA ARG A 102 -19.70 -13.50 3.21
C ARG A 102 -19.46 -14.47 2.07
N VAL A 103 -18.59 -15.43 2.27
CA VAL A 103 -18.33 -16.53 1.35
C VAL A 103 -18.46 -17.84 2.10
N THR A 104 -19.24 -18.76 1.55
CA THR A 104 -19.37 -20.10 2.13
C THR A 104 -18.18 -20.94 1.68
N VAL A 105 -17.30 -21.29 2.62
CA VAL A 105 -16.21 -22.20 2.34
C VAL A 105 -16.77 -23.62 2.38
N GLY A 106 -16.42 -24.48 1.42
CA GLY A 106 -16.94 -25.84 1.27
C GLY A 106 -16.70 -26.78 2.47
N THR A 107 -16.11 -26.28 3.56
CA THR A 107 -15.96 -26.90 4.87
C THR A 107 -17.15 -26.69 5.80
N GLY A 108 -18.15 -25.89 5.41
CA GLY A 108 -19.37 -25.62 6.19
C GLY A 108 -19.26 -24.43 7.14
N GLU A 109 -18.12 -23.74 7.18
CA GLU A 109 -17.96 -22.46 7.86
C GLU A 109 -18.02 -21.31 6.86
N ASP A 110 -18.81 -20.29 7.18
CA ASP A 110 -18.84 -19.04 6.43
C ASP A 110 -17.65 -18.15 6.86
N GLU A 111 -16.99 -17.55 5.87
CA GLU A 111 -15.93 -16.58 6.09
C GLU A 111 -16.31 -15.19 5.58
N ILE A 112 -15.84 -14.15 6.29
CA ILE A 112 -15.91 -12.77 5.79
C ILE A 112 -14.60 -12.44 5.07
N GLN A 113 -14.67 -12.32 3.74
CA GLN A 113 -13.60 -11.69 2.96
C GLN A 113 -13.69 -10.17 3.04
N GLY A 114 -12.61 -9.47 2.69
CA GLY A 114 -12.55 -8.00 2.75
C GLY A 114 -12.27 -7.44 4.14
N LEU A 115 -12.61 -6.17 4.35
CA LEU A 115 -12.46 -5.49 5.65
C LEU A 115 -13.80 -5.42 6.37
N ASN A 116 -13.90 -6.07 7.53
CA ASN A 116 -15.14 -6.16 8.28
C ASN A 116 -15.73 -4.78 8.59
N GLY A 117 -17.05 -4.64 8.41
CA GLY A 117 -17.79 -3.40 8.66
C GLY A 117 -17.45 -2.22 7.73
N VAL A 118 -16.67 -2.40 6.65
CA VAL A 118 -16.43 -1.33 5.68
C VAL A 118 -17.64 -1.17 4.75
N ARG A 119 -18.02 0.08 4.49
CA ARG A 119 -19.13 0.48 3.63
C ARG A 119 -18.72 1.57 2.66
N ILE A 120 -19.38 1.60 1.49
CA ILE A 120 -19.33 2.73 0.57
C ILE A 120 -20.32 3.79 1.07
N THR A 121 -19.83 4.85 1.70
CA THR A 121 -20.67 5.90 2.29
C THR A 121 -20.93 7.07 1.33
N ALA A 122 -20.04 7.28 0.36
CA ALA A 122 -20.24 8.31 -0.67
C ALA A 122 -19.81 7.80 -2.04
N ARG A 123 -20.59 8.16 -3.07
CA ARG A 123 -20.27 7.95 -4.48
C ARG A 123 -20.30 9.31 -5.17
N THR A 124 -19.17 9.74 -5.70
CA THR A 124 -19.01 11.03 -6.39
C THR A 124 -18.58 10.78 -7.83
N ASP A 125 -18.61 11.82 -8.66
CA ASP A 125 -18.09 11.72 -10.03
C ASP A 125 -16.57 11.49 -10.07
N ARG A 126 -15.87 11.76 -8.96
CA ARG A 126 -14.40 11.62 -8.83
C ARG A 126 -13.97 10.33 -8.15
N GLY A 127 -14.91 9.51 -7.67
CA GLY A 127 -14.63 8.25 -6.99
C GLY A 127 -15.55 7.97 -5.81
N ILE A 128 -15.15 7.02 -4.96
CA ILE A 128 -15.94 6.55 -3.82
C ILE A 128 -15.22 6.79 -2.49
N GLU A 129 -15.99 6.89 -1.42
CA GLU A 129 -15.48 6.92 -0.05
C GLU A 129 -15.91 5.66 0.69
N LEU A 130 -14.93 5.02 1.33
CA LEU A 130 -15.08 3.85 2.17
C LEU A 130 -14.88 4.27 3.64
N ARG A 131 -15.79 3.83 4.52
CA ARG A 131 -15.66 4.03 5.98
C ARG A 131 -16.00 2.74 6.71
N ARG A 132 -15.36 2.51 7.86
CA ARG A 132 -15.77 1.47 8.79
C ARG A 132 -16.93 1.97 9.66
N LEU A 133 -17.97 1.15 9.81
CA LEU A 133 -19.17 1.45 10.59
C LEU A 133 -18.83 1.92 12.01
N GLY A 134 -19.44 3.05 12.41
CA GLY A 134 -19.28 3.62 13.75
C GLY A 134 -17.90 4.23 14.06
N GLN A 135 -16.99 4.30 13.10
CA GLN A 135 -15.63 4.80 13.32
C GLN A 135 -15.32 6.03 12.43
N PRO A 136 -14.54 7.01 12.93
CA PRO A 136 -14.13 8.18 12.16
C PRO A 136 -12.96 7.82 11.22
N THR A 137 -13.24 6.95 10.25
CA THR A 137 -12.26 6.44 9.29
C THR A 137 -12.66 6.79 7.86
N SER A 138 -11.69 6.94 6.96
CA SER A 138 -11.92 7.27 5.56
C SER A 138 -10.80 6.75 4.65
N ILE A 139 -11.17 5.93 3.67
CA ILE A 139 -10.35 5.60 2.50
C ILE A 139 -11.11 6.07 1.27
N ARG A 140 -10.54 6.99 0.50
CA ARG A 140 -11.12 7.47 -0.76
C ARG A 140 -10.43 6.81 -1.94
N LEU A 141 -11.18 6.16 -2.81
CA LEU A 141 -10.67 5.58 -4.05
C LEU A 141 -11.04 6.49 -5.24
N THR A 142 -10.06 6.91 -6.03
CA THR A 142 -10.24 7.81 -7.18
C THR A 142 -9.43 7.37 -8.38
N GLY A 143 -9.34 8.19 -9.43
CA GLY A 143 -8.46 7.97 -10.59
C GLY A 143 -9.16 7.36 -11.81
N VAL A 144 -10.27 6.64 -11.58
CA VAL A 144 -11.14 6.14 -12.64
C VAL A 144 -12.51 6.86 -12.66
N SER A 145 -13.25 6.67 -13.75
CA SER A 145 -14.59 7.24 -13.89
C SER A 145 -15.60 6.62 -12.91
N ARG A 146 -16.64 7.37 -12.57
CA ARG A 146 -17.81 6.86 -11.82
C ARG A 146 -18.40 5.58 -12.42
N ARG A 147 -18.49 5.50 -13.75
CA ARG A 147 -19.01 4.31 -14.46
C ARG A 147 -18.13 3.09 -14.23
N ALA A 148 -16.81 3.27 -14.15
CA ALA A 148 -15.89 2.18 -13.84
C ALA A 148 -16.11 1.65 -12.41
N PHE A 149 -16.24 2.54 -11.41
CA PHE A 149 -16.57 2.13 -10.05
C PHE A 149 -17.91 1.38 -9.97
N GLN A 150 -18.95 1.90 -10.62
CA GLN A 150 -20.27 1.24 -10.65
C GLN A 150 -20.21 -0.14 -11.28
N LYS A 151 -19.48 -0.28 -12.40
CA LYS A 151 -19.29 -1.56 -13.07
C LYS A 151 -18.54 -2.56 -12.19
N ALA A 152 -17.44 -2.12 -11.56
CA ALA A 152 -16.64 -2.94 -10.66
C ALA A 152 -17.43 -3.40 -9.43
N GLU A 153 -18.17 -2.50 -8.78
CA GLU A 153 -19.03 -2.80 -7.63
C GLU A 153 -20.15 -3.79 -8.01
N ALA A 154 -20.77 -3.61 -9.19
CA ALA A 154 -21.81 -4.51 -9.68
C ALA A 154 -21.25 -5.91 -9.98
N ALA A 155 -20.13 -5.98 -10.71
CA ALA A 155 -19.48 -7.24 -11.05
C ALA A 155 -18.96 -7.99 -9.81
N LEU A 156 -18.47 -7.26 -8.80
CA LEU A 156 -18.08 -7.88 -7.53
C LEU A 156 -19.28 -8.51 -6.83
N ALA A 157 -20.41 -7.81 -6.74
CA ALA A 157 -21.61 -8.35 -6.12
C ALA A 157 -22.16 -9.58 -6.88
N GLU A 158 -22.17 -9.53 -8.21
CA GLU A 158 -22.57 -10.66 -9.06
C GLU A 158 -21.69 -11.88 -8.77
N ARG A 159 -20.36 -11.73 -8.82
CA ARG A 159 -19.42 -12.82 -8.48
C ARG A 159 -19.63 -13.37 -7.07
N THR A 160 -19.88 -12.51 -6.09
CA THR A 160 -20.15 -12.94 -4.71
C THR A 160 -21.44 -13.77 -4.64
N CYS A 161 -22.49 -13.37 -5.35
CA CYS A 161 -23.74 -14.14 -5.42
C CYS A 161 -23.59 -15.45 -6.19
N ASP A 162 -22.82 -15.47 -7.29
CA ASP A 162 -22.60 -16.67 -8.11
C ASP A 162 -21.94 -17.81 -7.34
N ILE A 163 -21.12 -17.48 -6.34
CA ILE A 163 -20.48 -18.46 -5.44
C ILE A 163 -21.32 -18.74 -4.17
N GLY A 164 -22.58 -18.31 -4.13
CA GLY A 164 -23.49 -18.50 -3.00
C GLY A 164 -23.24 -17.58 -1.79
N GLY A 165 -22.39 -16.58 -1.96
CA GLY A 165 -22.04 -15.61 -0.93
C GLY A 165 -23.02 -14.44 -0.82
N GLU A 166 -22.72 -13.53 0.10
CA GLU A 166 -23.48 -12.30 0.33
C GLU A 166 -22.59 -11.06 0.32
N ALA A 167 -23.00 -10.04 -0.42
CA ALA A 167 -22.32 -8.75 -0.47
C ALA A 167 -22.63 -7.92 0.79
N SER A 168 -21.99 -8.23 1.93
CA SER A 168 -22.26 -7.58 3.23
C SER A 168 -22.11 -6.06 3.19
N TRP A 169 -21.24 -5.53 2.33
CA TRP A 169 -21.11 -4.07 2.12
C TRP A 169 -22.38 -3.38 1.60
N ARG A 170 -23.37 -4.13 1.09
CA ARG A 170 -24.67 -3.62 0.64
C ARG A 170 -25.75 -3.58 1.72
N ALA A 171 -25.47 -4.09 2.93
CA ALA A 171 -26.41 -4.10 4.06
C ALA A 171 -26.68 -2.71 4.69
N GLY A 172 -26.36 -1.63 3.97
CA GLY A 172 -26.48 -0.24 4.43
C GLY A 172 -25.55 0.06 5.61
N ASP A 173 -25.98 0.99 6.48
CA ASP A 173 -25.21 1.48 7.64
C ASP A 173 -25.32 0.59 8.88
N THR A 174 -25.52 -0.72 8.68
CA THR A 174 -25.65 -1.69 9.76
C THR A 174 -24.74 -2.88 9.55
N TRP A 175 -24.28 -3.47 10.66
CA TRP A 175 -23.56 -4.73 10.65
C TRP A 175 -24.52 -5.88 10.35
N THR A 176 -24.15 -6.76 9.42
CA THR A 176 -24.86 -8.03 9.21
C THR A 176 -24.64 -8.98 10.40
N ALA A 177 -25.48 -10.01 10.52
CA ALA A 177 -25.33 -11.01 11.59
C ALA A 177 -23.97 -11.72 11.51
N ASP A 178 -23.53 -12.08 10.30
CA ASP A 178 -22.25 -12.74 10.08
C ASP A 178 -21.05 -11.81 10.34
N GLU A 179 -21.13 -10.54 9.96
CA GLU A 179 -20.07 -9.58 10.29
C GLU A 179 -19.97 -9.34 11.80
N ARG A 180 -21.10 -9.28 12.53
CA ARG A 180 -21.09 -9.19 14.01
C ARG A 180 -20.51 -10.44 14.63
N ARG A 181 -20.98 -11.61 14.19
CA ARG A 181 -20.48 -12.89 14.64
C ARG A 181 -18.98 -13.00 14.39
N TRP A 182 -18.51 -12.59 13.22
CA TRP A 182 -17.08 -12.57 12.90
C TRP A 182 -16.30 -11.60 13.79
N GLU A 183 -16.85 -10.41 14.03
CA GLU A 183 -16.25 -9.40 14.94
C GLU A 183 -16.15 -9.92 16.39
N ASP A 184 -17.14 -10.68 16.84
CA ASP A 184 -17.26 -11.19 18.22
C ASP A 184 -16.51 -12.53 18.44
N GLU A 185 -16.56 -13.45 17.47
CA GLU A 185 -16.07 -14.83 17.59
C GLU A 185 -14.67 -15.04 17.00
N ARG A 186 -14.27 -14.28 15.98
CA ARG A 186 -13.07 -14.57 15.18
C ARG A 186 -12.12 -13.37 15.17
N GLN A 187 -11.03 -13.48 15.92
CA GLN A 187 -9.98 -12.46 16.05
C GLN A 187 -9.27 -12.22 14.70
N PRO A 188 -9.53 -11.13 13.95
CA PRO A 188 -9.12 -11.05 12.55
C PRO A 188 -7.94 -10.09 12.35
N LEU A 189 -6.93 -10.07 13.24
CA LEU A 189 -5.76 -9.14 13.29
C LEU A 189 -5.99 -7.82 14.03
N THR A 190 -7.16 -7.18 13.90
CA THR A 190 -7.44 -5.90 14.59
C THR A 190 -7.52 -5.99 16.09
N TYR A 191 -7.70 -7.19 16.66
CA TYR A 191 -7.76 -7.43 18.10
C TYR A 191 -6.43 -7.92 18.68
N GLU A 192 -5.49 -8.32 17.82
CA GLU A 192 -4.16 -8.74 18.23
C GLU A 192 -3.38 -7.53 18.75
N SER A 193 -2.96 -7.59 20.01
CA SER A 193 -2.22 -6.51 20.67
C SER A 193 -0.94 -6.17 19.90
N THR A 194 -0.25 -7.20 19.43
CA THR A 194 0.94 -7.12 18.59
C THR A 194 0.68 -6.35 17.30
N TRP A 195 -0.35 -6.72 16.53
CA TRP A 195 -0.70 -5.99 15.30
C TRP A 195 -1.04 -4.54 15.59
N ARG A 196 -1.83 -4.28 16.64
CA ARG A 196 -2.22 -2.92 17.03
C ARG A 196 -1.02 -2.03 17.36
N GLN A 197 -0.02 -2.60 18.01
CA GLN A 197 1.22 -1.91 18.35
C GLN A 197 2.10 -1.66 17.12
N ALA A 198 2.14 -2.60 16.18
CA ALA A 198 2.94 -2.50 14.96
C ALA A 198 2.23 -1.79 13.79
N ALA A 199 0.93 -1.49 13.88
CA ALA A 199 0.10 -0.97 12.78
C ALA A 199 0.58 0.36 12.17
N TRP A 200 1.42 1.12 12.89
CA TRP A 200 2.05 2.32 12.37
C TRP A 200 2.95 2.03 11.17
N LEU A 201 3.56 0.85 11.08
CA LEU A 201 4.46 0.47 9.99
C LEU A 201 3.69 0.30 8.66
N PRO A 202 2.71 -0.61 8.54
CA PRO A 202 1.95 -0.78 7.30
C PRO A 202 1.11 0.45 6.93
N SER A 203 0.50 1.16 7.90
CA SER A 203 -0.15 2.46 7.63
C SER A 203 0.86 3.49 7.09
N GLY A 204 2.03 3.58 7.72
CA GLY A 204 3.11 4.48 7.32
C GLY A 204 3.68 4.17 5.93
N LEU A 205 3.77 2.89 5.56
CA LEU A 205 4.16 2.41 4.24
C LEU A 205 3.11 2.75 3.19
N LEU A 206 1.82 2.50 3.47
CA LEU A 206 0.72 2.87 2.57
C LEU A 206 0.71 4.38 2.29
N ARG A 207 0.93 5.22 3.30
CA ARG A 207 1.04 6.68 3.15
C ARG A 207 2.27 7.14 2.35
N ARG A 208 3.25 6.26 2.17
CA ARG A 208 4.53 6.48 1.46
C ARG A 208 4.69 5.57 0.25
N LEU A 209 3.59 5.02 -0.26
CA LEU A 209 3.59 4.05 -1.35
C LEU A 209 4.27 4.60 -2.62
N GLY A 210 4.29 5.93 -2.78
CA GLY A 210 5.00 6.61 -3.84
C GLY A 210 6.47 6.24 -3.95
N LEU A 211 7.15 6.02 -2.81
CA LEU A 211 8.56 5.63 -2.78
C LEU A 211 8.85 4.39 -3.64
N LEU A 212 7.90 3.47 -3.79
CA LEU A 212 8.08 2.29 -4.60
C LEU A 212 8.25 2.63 -6.09
N HIS A 213 7.62 3.68 -6.62
CA HIS A 213 7.74 4.02 -8.04
C HIS A 213 8.45 5.35 -8.32
N THR A 214 8.87 6.07 -7.28
CA THR A 214 9.69 7.29 -7.41
C THR A 214 11.14 7.06 -6.96
N VAL A 215 11.38 6.10 -6.05
CA VAL A 215 12.69 5.79 -5.47
C VAL A 215 13.12 4.35 -5.77
N ALA A 216 12.34 3.34 -5.40
CA ALA A 216 12.74 1.95 -5.62
C ALA A 216 12.69 1.58 -7.11
N VAL A 217 11.63 2.03 -7.80
CA VAL A 217 11.35 1.81 -9.23
C VAL A 217 11.51 0.35 -9.71
N PRO A 218 10.99 -0.66 -9.00
CA PRO A 218 11.02 -2.03 -9.48
C PRO A 218 10.03 -2.22 -10.64
N HIS A 219 10.20 -3.33 -11.35
CA HIS A 219 9.23 -3.82 -12.34
C HIS A 219 7.99 -4.38 -11.68
N VAL A 220 8.17 -5.16 -10.60
CA VAL A 220 7.08 -5.79 -9.86
C VAL A 220 7.30 -5.55 -8.38
N VAL A 221 6.19 -5.30 -7.68
CA VAL A 221 6.18 -5.31 -6.22
C VAL A 221 5.15 -6.32 -5.75
N THR A 222 5.60 -7.25 -4.92
CA THR A 222 4.75 -8.11 -4.11
C THR A 222 5.11 -7.94 -2.64
N GLY A 223 4.35 -8.59 -1.77
CA GLY A 223 4.66 -8.59 -0.36
C GLY A 223 3.73 -9.47 0.43
N HIS A 224 4.10 -9.68 1.68
CA HIS A 224 3.31 -10.38 2.66
C HIS A 224 3.73 -9.96 4.05
N GLU A 225 2.89 -10.31 5.01
CA GLU A 225 3.19 -10.16 6.41
C GLU A 225 3.67 -11.52 6.98
N SER A 226 4.44 -11.43 8.05
CA SER A 226 4.87 -12.53 8.89
C SER A 226 4.82 -12.08 10.36
N ARG A 227 4.52 -13.02 11.27
CA ARG A 227 4.48 -12.78 12.73
C ARG A 227 3.47 -11.71 13.19
N LEU A 228 2.21 -11.86 12.79
CA LEU A 228 1.07 -11.05 13.21
C LEU A 228 1.30 -9.53 13.12
N GLY A 229 1.88 -9.07 12.01
CA GLY A 229 2.05 -7.65 11.71
C GLY A 229 3.33 -7.02 12.26
N GLU A 230 4.16 -7.76 13.01
CA GLU A 230 5.47 -7.29 13.43
C GLU A 230 6.48 -7.30 12.29
N TRP A 231 6.32 -8.19 11.31
CA TRP A 231 7.29 -8.36 10.24
C TRP A 231 6.64 -8.25 8.87
N TRP A 232 7.01 -7.21 8.13
CA TRP A 232 6.51 -6.99 6.77
C TRP A 232 7.61 -7.28 5.77
N ILE A 233 7.26 -7.98 4.70
CA ILE A 233 8.17 -8.35 3.63
C ILE A 233 7.65 -7.72 2.35
N LEU A 234 8.47 -6.87 1.72
CA LEU A 234 8.24 -6.40 0.36
C LEU A 234 9.27 -7.06 -0.56
N GLU A 235 8.79 -7.55 -1.68
CA GLU A 235 9.57 -8.19 -2.74
C GLU A 235 9.58 -7.25 -3.94
N LEU A 236 10.77 -6.88 -4.39
CA LEU A 236 11.02 -5.85 -5.38
C LEU A 236 11.84 -6.44 -6.53
N ASP A 237 11.16 -6.83 -7.60
CA ASP A 237 11.82 -7.44 -8.75
C ASP A 237 12.20 -6.37 -9.76
N HIS A 238 13.46 -6.42 -10.19
CA HIS A 238 14.05 -5.50 -11.14
C HIS A 238 14.42 -6.26 -12.42
N ALA A 239 14.51 -5.57 -13.55
CA ALA A 239 15.18 -6.18 -14.70
C ALA A 239 16.68 -6.24 -14.49
N SER A 240 17.30 -7.16 -15.24
CA SER A 240 18.74 -7.36 -15.25
C SER A 240 19.55 -6.10 -15.57
N ASP A 241 18.98 -5.15 -16.31
CA ASP A 241 19.60 -3.89 -16.74
C ASP A 241 19.27 -2.67 -15.85
N THR A 242 18.51 -2.86 -14.77
CA THR A 242 18.11 -1.78 -13.85
C THR A 242 18.85 -1.83 -12.52
N GLY A 243 19.20 -0.66 -11.97
CA GLY A 243 19.78 -0.54 -10.63
C GLY A 243 18.75 -0.87 -9.55
N LEU A 244 19.17 -1.47 -8.44
CA LEU A 244 18.24 -1.92 -7.37
C LEU A 244 17.83 -0.78 -6.43
N ARG A 245 18.60 0.31 -6.40
CA ARG A 245 18.32 1.56 -5.66
C ARG A 245 18.03 1.35 -4.17
N ARG A 246 18.75 0.40 -3.58
CA ARG A 246 18.54 -0.07 -2.20
C ARG A 246 18.87 1.04 -1.20
N ALA A 247 19.98 1.74 -1.40
CA ALA A 247 20.42 2.79 -0.51
C ALA A 247 19.46 3.97 -0.50
N GLU A 248 18.95 4.34 -1.67
CA GLU A 248 18.00 5.44 -1.83
C GLU A 248 16.66 5.11 -1.16
N LEU A 249 16.16 3.89 -1.33
CA LEU A 249 14.93 3.49 -0.66
C LEU A 249 15.11 3.44 0.86
N VAL A 250 16.24 2.92 1.36
CA VAL A 250 16.57 2.95 2.79
C VAL A 250 16.62 4.38 3.30
N GLN A 251 17.39 5.27 2.65
CA GLN A 251 17.52 6.67 3.04
C GLN A 251 16.16 7.37 3.09
N ALA A 252 15.29 7.15 2.09
CA ALA A 252 13.97 7.75 2.07
C ALA A 252 13.05 7.18 3.18
N LEU A 253 13.10 5.87 3.42
CA LEU A 253 12.31 5.20 4.46
C LEU A 253 12.79 5.55 5.87
N THR A 254 14.06 5.84 6.08
CA THR A 254 14.62 6.21 7.39
C THR A 254 14.89 7.72 7.52
N ASP A 255 14.35 8.54 6.61
CA ASP A 255 14.48 9.99 6.68
C ASP A 255 13.84 10.50 7.99
N PRO A 256 14.53 11.34 8.78
CA PRO A 256 14.05 11.75 10.10
C PRO A 256 12.82 12.66 10.07
N GLU A 257 12.56 13.37 8.98
CA GLU A 257 11.42 14.29 8.86
C GLU A 257 10.23 13.66 8.11
N HIS A 258 10.51 12.77 7.17
CA HIS A 258 9.54 12.29 6.19
C HIS A 258 9.46 10.78 6.09
N GLY A 259 10.44 10.05 6.62
CA GLY A 259 10.48 8.59 6.66
C GLY A 259 9.61 8.00 7.78
N LEU A 260 10.01 6.82 8.21
CA LEU A 260 9.43 6.04 9.29
C LEU A 260 10.48 5.88 10.40
N PRO A 261 10.06 5.65 11.66
CA PRO A 261 10.97 5.41 12.78
C PRO A 261 11.61 4.02 12.67
N LEU A 262 12.48 3.85 11.68
CA LEU A 262 13.16 2.62 11.32
C LEU A 262 14.67 2.87 11.25
N GLU A 263 15.43 1.85 11.61
CA GLU A 263 16.89 1.84 11.53
C GLU A 263 17.35 0.67 10.65
N LEU A 264 18.39 0.90 9.86
CA LEU A 264 19.06 -0.18 9.12
C LEU A 264 19.73 -1.13 10.11
N ARG A 265 19.28 -2.39 10.14
CA ARG A 265 19.81 -3.44 11.02
C ARG A 265 20.61 -4.50 10.30
N GLY A 266 20.47 -4.61 8.98
CA GLY A 266 21.27 -5.53 8.19
C GLY A 266 20.98 -5.40 6.71
N HIS A 267 21.94 -5.81 5.89
CA HIS A 267 21.75 -6.01 4.47
C HIS A 267 22.62 -7.15 3.97
N ARG A 268 22.18 -7.78 2.88
CA ARG A 268 22.94 -8.73 2.09
C ARG A 268 22.89 -8.28 0.65
N ASP A 269 24.04 -8.22 0.01
CA ASP A 269 24.11 -7.89 -1.41
C ASP A 269 23.62 -9.05 -2.28
N LEU A 270 22.98 -8.69 -3.39
CA LEU A 270 22.57 -9.65 -4.41
C LEU A 270 23.86 -10.24 -5.01
N ILE A 271 23.99 -11.57 -4.99
CA ILE A 271 25.01 -12.26 -5.77
C ILE A 271 24.33 -12.75 -7.04
N PRO A 272 24.69 -12.23 -8.23
CA PRO A 272 24.04 -12.62 -9.49
C PRO A 272 24.00 -14.14 -9.66
N GLY A 273 22.81 -14.71 -9.80
CA GLY A 273 22.60 -16.15 -9.99
C GLY A 273 22.65 -17.01 -8.72
N GLU A 274 22.95 -16.46 -7.54
CA GLU A 274 23.14 -17.25 -6.30
C GLU A 274 22.24 -16.84 -5.12
N GLY A 275 21.72 -15.61 -5.06
CA GLY A 275 20.82 -15.25 -3.96
C GLY A 275 20.27 -13.84 -3.97
N LEU A 276 19.16 -13.67 -3.25
CA LEU A 276 18.39 -12.44 -3.10
C LEU A 276 19.17 -11.34 -2.37
N GLY A 277 19.02 -10.10 -2.85
CA GLY A 277 19.45 -8.92 -2.11
C GLY A 277 18.48 -8.71 -0.96
N LEU A 278 18.99 -8.50 0.25
CA LEU A 278 18.16 -8.32 1.44
C LEU A 278 18.51 -7.01 2.13
N VAL A 279 17.50 -6.31 2.62
CA VAL A 279 17.65 -5.20 3.56
C VAL A 279 16.67 -5.42 4.69
N LEU A 280 17.14 -5.29 5.92
CA LEU A 280 16.34 -5.40 7.14
C LEU A 280 16.36 -4.07 7.88
N LEU A 281 15.18 -3.46 7.98
CA LEU A 281 14.90 -2.29 8.78
C LEU A 281 14.11 -2.71 10.01
N LYS A 282 14.44 -2.18 11.19
CA LYS A 282 13.65 -2.40 12.42
C LYS A 282 13.39 -1.11 13.15
N SER A 283 12.29 -1.05 13.87
CA SER A 283 12.08 0.04 14.82
C SER A 283 13.15 0.01 15.93
N PRO A 284 13.48 1.17 16.53
CA PRO A 284 14.44 1.24 17.63
C PRO A 284 14.07 0.35 18.83
N ASP A 285 12.77 0.21 19.10
CA ASP A 285 12.22 -0.61 20.19
C ASP A 285 12.01 -2.09 19.81
N GLY A 286 12.24 -2.47 18.55
CA GLY A 286 12.05 -3.83 18.05
C GLY A 286 10.59 -4.26 17.86
N SER A 287 9.62 -3.37 18.03
CA SER A 287 8.18 -3.67 17.87
C SER A 287 7.75 -3.96 16.43
N ALA A 288 8.52 -3.51 15.43
CA ALA A 288 8.23 -3.79 14.03
C ALA A 288 9.51 -3.92 13.18
N ALA A 289 9.41 -4.70 12.11
CA ALA A 289 10.45 -4.98 11.15
C ALA A 289 9.91 -4.89 9.72
N LEU A 290 10.70 -4.31 8.84
CA LEU A 290 10.48 -4.30 7.40
C LEU A 290 11.68 -4.96 6.72
N GLN A 291 11.41 -6.04 6.01
CA GLN A 291 12.37 -6.70 5.15
C GLN A 291 12.07 -6.36 3.69
N LEU A 292 13.07 -5.85 2.99
CA LEU A 292 13.03 -5.60 1.56
C LEU A 292 13.86 -6.68 0.88
N ARG A 293 13.24 -7.42 -0.02
CA ARG A 293 13.87 -8.47 -0.84
C ARG A 293 13.97 -7.95 -2.26
N TYR A 294 15.17 -7.99 -2.80
CA TYR A 294 15.49 -7.55 -4.14
C TYR A 294 15.88 -8.75 -4.97
N ASP A 295 15.26 -8.88 -6.13
CA ASP A 295 15.65 -9.88 -7.13
C ASP A 295 15.79 -9.24 -8.51
N ARG A 296 16.46 -9.97 -9.41
CA ARG A 296 16.55 -9.66 -10.83
C ARG A 296 15.80 -10.73 -11.60
N PHE A 297 14.68 -10.35 -12.19
CA PHE A 297 13.83 -11.27 -12.91
C PHE A 297 13.37 -10.67 -14.25
N ASP A 298 13.78 -11.32 -15.34
CA ASP A 298 13.34 -10.98 -16.69
C ASP A 298 12.08 -11.78 -17.01
N TYR A 299 10.93 -11.20 -16.66
CA TYR A 299 9.61 -11.80 -16.89
C TYR A 299 9.38 -12.11 -18.37
N PRO A 300 8.90 -13.32 -18.73
CA PRO A 300 8.46 -13.61 -20.09
C PRO A 300 7.20 -12.79 -20.40
N VAL A 301 7.38 -11.68 -21.11
CA VAL A 301 6.29 -10.75 -21.43
C VAL A 301 5.45 -11.35 -22.56
N LYS A 302 4.22 -11.76 -22.21
CA LYS A 302 3.20 -12.15 -23.19
C LYS A 302 2.72 -10.92 -23.97
N GLU A 303 2.26 -11.12 -25.21
CA GLU A 303 1.77 -10.04 -26.09
C GLU A 303 0.68 -9.19 -25.41
N GLU A 304 -0.25 -9.82 -24.70
CA GLU A 304 -1.33 -9.15 -23.95
C GLU A 304 -0.84 -8.21 -22.83
N ARG A 305 0.43 -8.33 -22.39
CA ARG A 305 1.04 -7.52 -21.32
C ARG A 305 2.15 -6.60 -21.83
N ALA A 306 2.43 -6.60 -23.13
CA ALA A 306 3.55 -5.87 -23.71
C ALA A 306 3.46 -4.35 -23.48
N GLU A 307 2.27 -3.77 -23.64
CA GLU A 307 2.06 -2.33 -23.44
C GLU A 307 2.31 -1.89 -21.99
N MET A 308 1.85 -2.69 -21.04
CA MET A 308 2.04 -2.45 -19.61
C MET A 308 3.53 -2.52 -19.24
N PHE A 309 4.24 -3.57 -19.65
CA PHE A 309 5.69 -3.65 -19.41
C PHE A 309 6.48 -2.53 -20.11
N ALA A 310 6.05 -2.09 -21.29
CA ALA A 310 6.63 -0.94 -21.95
C ALA A 310 6.38 0.37 -21.16
N ALA A 311 5.19 0.53 -20.55
CA ALA A 311 4.88 1.67 -19.68
C ALA A 311 5.76 1.67 -18.42
N ILE A 312 5.90 0.51 -17.77
CA ILE A 312 6.78 0.34 -16.61
C ILE A 312 8.23 0.70 -16.97
N ARG A 313 8.77 0.17 -18.09
CA ARG A 313 10.13 0.50 -18.54
C ARG A 313 10.33 1.99 -18.80
N ARG A 314 9.36 2.66 -19.44
CA ARG A 314 9.41 4.12 -19.66
C ARG A 314 9.50 4.88 -18.34
N ARG A 315 8.71 4.50 -17.33
CA ARG A 315 8.75 5.10 -16.00
C ARG A 315 10.12 4.94 -15.34
N ILE A 316 10.69 3.74 -15.38
CA ILE A 316 11.97 3.43 -14.73
C ILE A 316 13.13 4.20 -15.38
N SER A 317 13.15 4.25 -16.71
CA SER A 317 14.22 4.93 -17.47
C SER A 317 14.37 6.43 -17.18
N ALA A 318 13.35 7.05 -16.57
CA ALA A 318 13.40 8.45 -16.15
C ALA A 318 14.27 8.69 -14.89
N VAL A 319 14.77 7.62 -14.25
CA VAL A 319 15.55 7.73 -13.02
C VAL A 319 16.97 7.18 -13.21
N THR A 320 17.96 7.96 -12.79
CA THR A 320 19.39 7.69 -13.03
C THR A 320 20.19 7.57 -11.74
N GLY A 321 21.13 6.63 -11.69
CA GLY A 321 22.11 6.46 -10.60
C GLY A 321 21.70 5.44 -9.54
N GLU A 322 22.70 4.79 -8.92
CA GLU A 322 22.54 3.91 -7.77
C GLU A 322 23.59 4.27 -6.71
N ALA A 323 23.13 4.57 -5.49
CA ALA A 323 23.99 4.84 -4.35
C ALA A 323 24.37 3.54 -3.60
N LEU A 324 25.54 3.54 -2.96
CA LEU A 324 25.97 2.42 -2.12
C LEU A 324 25.35 2.52 -0.72
N LEU A 325 24.97 1.36 -0.17
CA LEU A 325 24.56 1.25 1.23
C LEU A 325 25.77 1.51 2.15
N PRO A 326 25.58 2.12 3.33
CA PRO A 326 26.67 2.32 4.28
C PRO A 326 27.20 0.97 4.79
N PRO A 327 28.52 0.83 5.03
CA PRO A 327 29.08 -0.39 5.60
C PRO A 327 28.58 -0.58 7.04
N MET A 328 28.10 -1.79 7.36
CA MET A 328 27.63 -2.12 8.71
C MET A 328 28.81 -2.40 9.65
N PRO A 329 28.91 -1.73 10.81
CA PRO A 329 29.92 -2.05 11.82
C PRO A 329 29.59 -3.37 12.50
N GLY A 330 30.43 -4.39 12.31
CA GLY A 330 30.47 -5.60 13.16
C GLY A 330 29.41 -6.68 12.91
N CYS A 331 28.59 -6.58 11.85
CA CYS A 331 27.64 -7.65 11.50
C CYS A 331 28.20 -8.49 10.34
N SER A 332 28.31 -9.81 10.53
CA SER A 332 28.50 -10.74 9.41
C SER A 332 27.29 -10.67 8.48
N ALA A 333 27.51 -10.81 7.18
CA ALA A 333 26.52 -10.73 6.11
C ALA A 333 25.48 -11.88 6.11
N THR A 334 25.13 -12.41 7.29
CA THR A 334 24.26 -13.56 7.49
C THR A 334 23.18 -13.19 8.48
N GLY A 335 22.02 -12.78 7.96
CA GLY A 335 20.74 -13.00 8.64
C GLY A 335 20.28 -14.42 8.43
#